data_AF-A0A2S0NI41-F1
#
_entry.id   AF-A0A2S0NI41-F1
#
_cell.length_a   1.000
_cell.length_b   1.000
_cell.length_c   1.000
_cell.angle_alpha   90.00
_cell.angle_beta   90.00
_cell.angle_gamma   90.00
#
_symmetry.space_group_name_H-M   'P 1'
#
loop_
_entity.id
_entity.type
_entity.pdbx_description
1 polymer ?
#
loop_
_entity_poly.entity_id
_entity_poly.type
_entity_poly.pdbx_seq_one_letter_code
_entity_poly.pdbx_strand_id
1 'polypeptide(L)'
;MPERLAAYLGSKDHIMVLALRDGEVVGQVAAVIHRHPDMPDELYIDNLGVTPALQRRGIGRRLMDAVFALGRARGCEEAWVATEFDNRPARALYTRLGPVEDEPVAFYLYEL
;
A
#
# COMPACT_ATOMS: atom_id res chain seq x y z
N MET A 1 15.12 -6.02 11.41
CA MET A 1 16.10 -4.97 11.74
C MET A 1 15.34 -3.77 12.29
N PRO A 2 15.22 -3.66 13.62
CA PRO A 2 14.46 -2.60 14.29
C PRO A 2 14.84 -1.18 13.84
N GLU A 3 16.11 -0.96 13.49
CA GLU A 3 16.63 0.32 12.99
C GLU A 3 16.00 0.75 11.65
N ARG A 4 15.75 -0.20 10.74
CA ARG A 4 15.08 0.09 9.46
C ARG A 4 13.61 0.45 9.66
N LEU A 5 12.95 -0.25 10.58
CA LEU A 5 11.56 0.05 10.94
C LEU A 5 11.45 1.43 11.60
N ALA A 6 12.34 1.74 12.54
CA ALA A 6 12.38 3.04 13.20
C ALA A 6 12.62 4.18 12.20
N ALA A 7 13.55 4.01 11.26
CA ALA A 7 13.79 4.98 10.19
C ALA A 7 12.56 5.17 9.30
N TYR A 8 11.91 4.08 8.91
CA TYR A 8 10.68 4.12 8.13
C TYR A 8 9.56 4.87 8.86
N LEU A 9 9.29 4.51 10.12
CA LEU A 9 8.24 5.13 10.93
C LEU A 9 8.54 6.58 11.32
N GLY A 10 9.82 6.97 11.34
CA GLY A 10 10.25 8.34 11.60
C GLY A 10 10.14 9.28 10.40
N SER A 11 9.91 8.75 9.20
CA SER A 11 9.75 9.55 7.98
C SER A 11 8.34 10.13 7.87
N LYS A 12 8.25 11.44 7.62
CA LYS A 12 6.96 12.17 7.59
C LYS A 12 6.01 11.69 6.48
N ASP A 13 6.57 11.20 5.38
CA ASP A 13 5.84 10.81 4.17
C ASP A 13 5.59 9.30 4.13
N HIS A 14 6.04 8.54 5.13
CA HIS A 14 5.84 7.10 5.20
C HIS A 14 4.63 6.77 6.08
N ILE A 15 3.88 5.75 5.68
CA ILE A 15 2.64 5.34 6.33
C ILE A 15 2.68 3.82 6.51
N MET A 16 2.47 3.37 7.75
CA MET A 16 2.22 1.96 8.05
C MET A 16 0.91 1.84 8.83
N VAL A 17 -0.01 1.01 8.33
CA VAL A 17 -1.26 0.68 9.00
C VAL A 17 -1.25 -0.81 9.34
N LEU A 18 -1.58 -1.14 10.58
CA LEU A 18 -1.62 -2.52 11.07
C LEU A 18 -3.07 -2.95 11.35
N ALA A 19 -3.41 -4.18 10.97
CA ALA A 19 -4.62 -4.84 11.41
C ALA A 19 -4.27 -5.69 12.64
N LEU A 20 -4.95 -5.43 13.75
CA LEU A 20 -4.79 -6.17 15.00
C LEU A 20 -5.97 -7.09 15.24
N ARG A 21 -5.70 -8.28 15.78
CA ARG A 21 -6.69 -9.21 16.32
C ARG A 21 -6.13 -9.81 17.60
N ASP A 22 -6.85 -9.65 18.71
CA ASP A 22 -6.46 -10.22 20.01
C ASP A 22 -5.03 -9.82 20.45
N GLY A 23 -4.61 -8.60 20.10
CA GLY A 23 -3.27 -8.07 20.39
C GLY A 23 -2.19 -8.45 19.37
N GLU A 24 -2.50 -9.30 18.40
CA GLU A 24 -1.56 -9.76 17.38
C GLU A 24 -1.75 -9.02 16.05
N VAL A 25 -0.65 -8.74 15.35
CA VAL A 25 -0.68 -8.20 13.99
C VAL A 25 -1.07 -9.31 13.01
N VAL A 26 -2.20 -9.14 12.34
CA VAL A 26 -2.75 -10.09 11.35
C VAL A 26 -2.74 -9.57 9.92
N GLY A 27 -2.28 -8.34 9.73
CA GLY A 27 -2.07 -7.75 8.42
C GLY A 27 -1.45 -6.36 8.53
N GLN A 28 -0.90 -5.89 7.42
CA GLN A 28 -0.29 -4.58 7.31
C GLN A 28 -0.51 -4.00 5.92
N VAL A 29 -0.44 -2.68 5.83
CA VAL A 29 -0.10 -1.98 4.59
C VAL A 29 0.98 -0.94 4.87
N ALA A 30 1.99 -0.91 4.03
CA ALA A 30 3.05 0.08 4.00
C ALA A 30 2.89 0.92 2.73
N ALA A 31 3.00 2.24 2.86
CA ALA A 31 2.83 3.18 1.76
C ALA A 31 3.72 4.41 1.94
N VAL A 32 4.07 5.06 0.84
CA VAL A 32 4.90 6.25 0.81
C VAL A 32 4.19 7.33 0.00
N ILE A 33 4.22 8.56 0.47
CA ILE A 33 3.79 9.71 -0.31
C ILE A 33 4.96 10.17 -1.16
N HIS A 34 4.83 10.06 -2.49
CA HIS A 34 5.77 10.70 -3.40
C HIS A 34 5.35 12.15 -3.59
N ARG A 35 6.29 13.05 -3.29
CA ARG A 35 6.15 14.48 -3.49
C ARG A 35 6.81 14.85 -4.82
N HIS A 36 6.11 15.64 -5.62
CA HIS A 36 6.63 16.07 -6.92
C HIS A 36 6.69 17.60 -7.01
N PRO A 37 7.65 18.16 -7.78
CA PRO A 37 7.75 19.61 -7.95
C PRO A 37 6.73 20.17 -8.94
N ASP A 38 6.20 19.35 -9.84
CA ASP A 38 5.43 19.75 -11.03
C ASP A 38 4.17 18.92 -11.30
N MET A 39 3.88 17.91 -10.46
CA MET A 39 2.66 17.12 -10.52
C MET A 39 2.07 16.91 -9.11
N PRO A 40 0.79 16.49 -9.00
CA PRO A 40 0.18 16.23 -7.70
C PRO A 40 0.93 15.18 -6.89
N ASP A 41 0.87 15.30 -5.57
CA ASP A 41 1.40 14.29 -4.66
C ASP A 41 0.59 12.98 -4.80
N GLU A 42 1.29 11.86 -4.78
CA GLU A 42 0.69 10.54 -4.95
C GLU A 42 1.01 9.61 -3.78
N LEU A 43 0.09 8.68 -3.49
CA LEU A 43 0.29 7.64 -2.50
C LEU A 43 0.69 6.33 -3.19
N TYR A 44 1.96 5.96 -3.07
CA TYR A 44 2.47 4.67 -3.51
C TYR A 44 2.26 3.60 -2.43
N ILE A 45 1.55 2.52 -2.76
CA ILE A 45 1.36 1.37 -1.87
C ILE A 45 2.50 0.37 -2.11
N ASP A 46 3.44 0.32 -1.18
CA ASP A 46 4.66 -0.49 -1.30
C ASP A 46 4.41 -1.96 -0.98
N ASN A 47 3.63 -2.24 0.07
CA ASN A 47 3.36 -3.61 0.48
C ASN A 47 2.02 -3.73 1.19
N LEU A 48 1.25 -4.77 0.84
CA LEU A 48 0.02 -5.17 1.52
C LEU A 48 0.08 -6.66 1.85
N GLY A 49 -0.10 -6.99 3.12
CA GLY A 49 -0.07 -8.38 3.60
C GLY A 49 -1.20 -8.67 4.58
N VAL A 50 -1.79 -9.86 4.48
CA VAL A 50 -2.73 -10.40 5.46
C VAL A 50 -2.35 -11.85 5.73
N THR A 51 -2.33 -12.25 7.01
CA THR A 51 -2.04 -13.62 7.44
C THR A 51 -2.88 -14.62 6.63
N PRO A 52 -2.28 -15.65 6.00
CA PRO A 52 -2.97 -16.55 5.07
C PRO A 52 -4.29 -17.12 5.58
N ALA A 53 -4.33 -17.58 6.84
CA ALA A 53 -5.53 -18.14 7.46
C ALA A 53 -6.69 -17.13 7.64
N LEU A 54 -6.40 -15.83 7.56
CA LEU A 54 -7.34 -14.72 7.77
C LEU A 54 -7.65 -13.95 6.48
N GLN A 55 -7.10 -14.38 5.35
CA GLN A 55 -7.44 -13.82 4.05
C GLN A 55 -8.90 -14.04 3.68
N ARG A 56 -9.40 -13.24 2.72
CA ARG A 56 -10.81 -13.27 2.25
C ARG A 56 -11.86 -12.95 3.33
N ARG A 57 -11.44 -12.29 4.42
CA ARG A 57 -12.31 -11.79 5.50
C ARG A 57 -12.44 -10.25 5.51
N GLY A 58 -12.11 -9.59 4.40
CA GLY A 58 -12.19 -8.13 4.27
C GLY A 58 -11.05 -7.33 4.93
N ILE A 59 -10.05 -7.98 5.55
CA ILE A 59 -8.93 -7.29 6.21
C ILE A 59 -8.13 -6.43 5.22
N GLY A 60 -7.75 -6.99 4.05
CA GLY A 60 -7.00 -6.26 3.03
C GLY A 60 -7.76 -5.02 2.51
N ARG A 61 -9.08 -5.16 2.32
CA ARG A 61 -9.96 -4.03 1.94
C ARG A 61 -9.91 -2.92 2.99
N ARG A 62 -10.05 -3.27 4.28
CA ARG A 62 -10.03 -2.29 5.39
C ARG A 62 -8.66 -1.60 5.53
N LEU A 63 -7.56 -2.33 5.31
CA LEU A 63 -6.22 -1.77 5.29
C LEU A 63 -6.06 -0.75 4.15
N MET A 64 -6.51 -1.10 2.94
CA MET A 64 -6.49 -0.21 1.77
C MET A 64 -7.36 1.03 1.98
N ASP A 65 -8.59 0.87 2.48
CA ASP A 65 -9.47 2.00 2.78
C ASP A 65 -8.83 2.96 3.81
N ALA A 66 -8.15 2.42 4.82
CA ALA A 66 -7.46 3.20 5.85
C ALA A 66 -6.26 3.98 5.28
N VAL A 67 -5.41 3.34 4.48
CA VAL A 67 -4.24 4.02 3.90
C VAL A 67 -4.66 5.06 2.86
N PHE A 68 -5.72 4.80 2.07
CA PHE A 68 -6.29 5.80 1.17
C PHE A 68 -6.87 7.00 1.90
N ALA A 69 -7.53 6.79 3.05
CA ALA A 69 -8.01 7.89 3.88
C ALA A 69 -6.86 8.76 4.39
N LEU A 70 -5.75 8.13 4.80
CA LEU A 70 -4.54 8.82 5.24
C LEU A 70 -3.84 9.58 4.10
N GLY A 71 -3.80 9.03 2.89
CA GLY A 71 -3.27 9.72 1.70
C GLY A 71 -4.06 10.98 1.38
N ARG A 72 -5.39 10.85 1.26
CA ARG A 72 -6.29 12.00 1.03
C ARG A 72 -6.14 13.07 2.11
N ALA A 73 -6.07 12.67 3.37
CA ALA A 73 -5.89 13.61 4.48
C ALA A 73 -4.54 14.35 4.43
N ARG A 74 -3.54 13.81 3.71
CA ARG A 74 -2.22 14.42 3.51
C ARG A 74 -2.08 15.15 2.16
N GLY A 75 -3.17 15.27 1.40
CA GLY A 75 -3.21 16.01 0.14
C GLY A 75 -2.85 15.19 -1.09
N CYS A 76 -2.73 13.86 -1.00
CA CYS A 76 -2.56 13.04 -2.19
C CYS A 76 -3.83 13.07 -3.04
N GLU A 77 -3.66 13.35 -4.34
CA GLU A 77 -4.76 13.34 -5.30
C GLU A 77 -4.95 11.95 -5.92
N GLU A 78 -3.86 11.17 -6.01
CA GLU A 78 -3.84 9.85 -6.63
C GLU A 78 -3.15 8.82 -5.74
N ALA A 79 -3.43 7.53 -6.01
CA ALA A 79 -2.78 6.42 -5.35
C ALA A 79 -2.59 5.26 -6.34
N TRP A 80 -1.44 4.61 -6.28
CA TRP A 80 -1.12 3.50 -7.18
C TRP A 80 -0.43 2.35 -6.45
N VAL A 81 -0.55 1.16 -7.04
CA VAL A 81 0.07 -0.08 -6.57
C VAL A 81 0.41 -0.94 -7.78
N ALA A 82 1.63 -1.47 -7.79
CA ALA A 82 2.05 -2.46 -8.78
C ALA A 82 1.92 -3.86 -8.18
N THR A 83 1.58 -4.85 -9.01
CA THR A 83 1.60 -6.26 -8.61
C THR A 83 1.84 -7.13 -9.84
N GLU A 84 2.39 -8.31 -9.62
CA GLU A 84 2.65 -9.29 -10.67
C GLU A 84 1.35 -9.72 -11.36
N PHE A 85 1.43 -10.02 -12.66
CA PHE A 85 0.26 -10.44 -13.43
C PHE A 85 -0.39 -11.73 -12.90
N ASP A 86 0.40 -12.62 -12.30
CA ASP A 86 -0.05 -13.89 -11.74
C ASP A 86 -0.49 -13.80 -10.27
N ASN A 87 -0.34 -12.63 -9.63
CA ASN A 87 -0.83 -12.36 -8.28
C ASN A 87 -2.36 -12.16 -8.26
N ARG A 88 -3.07 -13.24 -8.59
CA ARG A 88 -4.54 -13.28 -8.70
C ARG A 88 -5.25 -12.75 -7.43
N PRO A 89 -4.81 -13.07 -6.20
CA PRO A 89 -5.45 -12.53 -5.00
C PRO A 89 -5.35 -11.01 -4.88
N ALA A 90 -4.16 -10.43 -5.15
CA ALA A 90 -3.96 -8.99 -5.09
C ALA A 90 -4.76 -8.27 -6.19
N ARG A 91 -4.67 -8.76 -7.43
CA ARG A 91 -5.45 -8.22 -8.55
C ARG A 91 -6.96 -8.24 -8.28
N ALA A 92 -7.49 -9.35 -7.74
CA ALA A 92 -8.90 -9.44 -7.39
C ALA A 92 -9.32 -8.46 -6.29
N LEU A 93 -8.43 -8.15 -5.34
CA LEU A 93 -8.67 -7.10 -4.35
C LEU A 93 -8.68 -5.72 -5.00
N TYR A 94 -7.64 -5.41 -5.79
CA TYR A 94 -7.49 -4.09 -6.41
C TYR A 94 -8.62 -3.81 -7.39
N THR A 95 -9.01 -4.74 -8.27
CA THR A 95 -10.17 -4.56 -9.15
C THR A 95 -11.45 -4.23 -8.37
N ARG A 96 -11.67 -4.83 -7.20
CA ARG A 96 -12.84 -4.54 -6.34
C ARG A 96 -12.79 -3.17 -5.65
N LEU A 97 -11.63 -2.53 -5.59
CA LEU A 97 -11.47 -1.16 -5.10
C LEU A 97 -11.84 -0.12 -6.15
N GLY A 98 -12.05 -0.52 -7.42
CA GLY A 98 -12.46 0.35 -8.51
C GLY A 98 -11.35 1.27 -9.03
N PRO A 99 -10.16 0.75 -9.37
CA PRO A 99 -9.11 1.54 -10.01
C PRO A 99 -9.57 2.02 -11.38
N VAL A 100 -8.98 3.10 -11.85
CA VAL A 100 -9.00 3.41 -13.28
C VAL A 100 -8.05 2.42 -13.97
N GLU A 101 -8.50 1.79 -15.05
CA GLU A 101 -7.65 0.87 -15.81
C GLU A 101 -6.52 1.66 -16.49
N ASP A 102 -5.31 1.15 -16.37
CA ASP A 102 -4.11 1.71 -16.98
C ASP A 102 -3.37 0.63 -17.77
N GLU A 103 -2.51 1.04 -18.70
CA GLU A 103 -1.74 0.14 -19.54
C GLU A 103 -0.66 -0.60 -18.71
N PRO A 104 -0.31 -1.85 -19.08
CA PRO A 104 0.79 -2.55 -18.45
C PRO A 104 2.10 -1.76 -18.53
N VAL A 105 2.76 -1.54 -17.40
CA VAL A 105 4.05 -0.82 -17.31
C VAL A 105 5.21 -1.81 -17.22
N ALA A 106 6.31 -1.53 -17.93
CA ALA A 106 7.56 -2.28 -17.78
C ALA A 106 8.33 -1.81 -16.54
N PHE A 107 8.76 -2.76 -15.70
CA PHE A 107 9.62 -2.48 -14.54
C PHE A 107 11.07 -2.86 -14.84
N TYR A 108 12.00 -1.93 -14.63
CA TYR A 108 13.43 -2.14 -14.79
C TYR A 108 14.12 -2.03 -13.44
N LEU A 109 14.89 -3.06 -13.08
CA LEU A 109 15.68 -3.08 -11.85
C LEU A 109 17.15 -2.86 -12.19
N TYR A 110 17.78 -1.92 -11.49
CA TYR A 110 19.21 -1.66 -11.56
C TYR A 110 19.85 -2.00 -10.22
N GLU A 111 21.01 -2.65 -10.26
CA GLU A 111 21.88 -2.78 -9.09
C GLU A 111 22.68 -1.48 -8.94
N LEU A 112 22.74 -0.94 -7.72
CA LEU A 112 23.43 0.31 -7.36
C LEU A 112 24.60 0.04 -6.42
#